data_AF-A0A7U7JE77-F1
#
_entry.id   AF-A0A7U7JE77-F1
#
_cell.length_a   1.000
_cell.length_b   1.000
_cell.length_c   1.000
_cell.angle_alpha   90.00
_cell.angle_beta   90.00
_cell.angle_gamma   90.00
#
_symmetry.space_group_name_H-M   'P 1'
#
loop_
_entity.id
_entity.type
_entity.pdbx_description
1 polymer ?
#
loop_
_entity_poly.entity_id
_entity_poly.type
_entity_poly.pdbx_seq_one_letter_code
_entity_poly.pdbx_strand_id
1 'polypeptide(L)'
;MGAAISALIAKVVGLATWFGQLAIAVFSAGWLILTDLFCWGFEGILTVLQFVLDSLPGQQAFQGLNPGQYFASMPPEVVNMLGMIRLGEGLAIILAAIGIKLVLQVIPFTRLGS
;
A
#
# COMPACT_ATOMS: atom_id res chain seq x y z
N MET A 1 -31.72 -59.19 -7.71
CA MET A 1 -30.29 -59.31 -7.29
C MET A 1 -29.33 -58.36 -8.02
N GLY A 2 -29.63 -57.87 -9.23
CA GLY A 2 -28.72 -56.93 -9.94
C GLY A 2 -28.56 -55.54 -9.28
N ALA A 3 -29.61 -55.02 -8.62
CA ALA A 3 -29.59 -53.70 -8.00
C ALA A 3 -28.68 -53.61 -6.74
N ALA A 4 -28.65 -54.66 -5.92
CA ALA A 4 -27.82 -54.69 -4.71
C ALA A 4 -26.31 -54.80 -5.03
N ILE A 5 -25.97 -55.54 -6.10
CA ILE A 5 -24.58 -55.67 -6.59
C ILE A 5 -24.13 -54.33 -7.22
N SER A 6 -25.01 -53.67 -7.98
CA SER A 6 -24.73 -52.33 -8.53
C SER A 6 -24.53 -51.27 -7.43
N ALA A 7 -25.32 -51.33 -6.35
CA ALA A 7 -25.16 -50.44 -5.19
C ALA A 7 -23.85 -50.67 -4.41
N LEU A 8 -23.38 -51.92 -4.32
CA LEU A 8 -22.08 -52.25 -3.72
C LEU A 8 -20.92 -51.73 -4.58
N ILE A 9 -20.97 -51.90 -5.90
CA ILE A 9 -19.95 -51.38 -6.82
C ILE A 9 -19.91 -49.85 -6.78
N ALA A 10 -21.07 -49.17 -6.74
CA ALA A 10 -21.14 -47.71 -6.65
C ALA A 10 -20.48 -47.16 -5.37
N LYS A 11 -20.60 -47.85 -4.22
CA LYS A 11 -19.91 -47.46 -2.99
C LYS A 11 -18.40 -47.62 -3.09
N VAL A 12 -17.91 -48.69 -3.73
CA VAL A 12 -16.48 -48.91 -3.95
C VAL A 12 -15.90 -47.87 -4.91
N VAL A 13 -16.62 -47.53 -5.99
CA VAL A 13 -16.22 -46.46 -6.92
C VAL A 13 -16.24 -45.10 -6.22
N GLY A 14 -17.25 -44.81 -5.40
CA GLY A 14 -17.32 -43.59 -4.58
C GLY A 14 -16.10 -43.44 -3.66
N LEU A 15 -15.68 -44.53 -3.02
CA LEU A 15 -14.50 -44.59 -2.17
C LEU A 15 -13.20 -44.33 -2.97
N ALA A 16 -13.09 -44.89 -4.17
CA ALA A 16 -11.96 -44.64 -5.08
C ALA A 16 -11.91 -43.17 -5.56
N THR A 17 -13.06 -42.58 -5.90
CA THR A 17 -13.13 -41.16 -6.30
C THR A 17 -12.80 -40.22 -5.15
N TRP A 18 -13.17 -40.58 -3.92
CA TRP A 18 -12.83 -39.82 -2.72
C TRP A 18 -11.32 -39.77 -2.48
N PHE A 19 -10.60 -40.88 -2.65
CA PHE A 19 -9.13 -40.88 -2.56
C PHE A 19 -8.48 -40.00 -3.64
N GLY A 20 -9.03 -40.00 -4.86
CA GLY A 20 -8.55 -39.10 -5.92
C GLY A 20 -8.74 -37.62 -5.59
N GLN A 21 -9.90 -37.25 -5.04
CA GLN A 21 -10.17 -35.88 -4.59
C GLN A 21 -9.31 -35.47 -3.40
N LEU A 22 -9.06 -36.39 -2.46
CA LEU A 22 -8.18 -36.17 -1.31
C LEU A 22 -6.77 -35.80 -1.77
N ALA A 23 -6.20 -36.54 -2.73
CA ALA A 23 -4.87 -36.25 -3.26
C ALA A 23 -4.77 -34.85 -3.90
N ILE A 24 -5.80 -34.45 -4.68
CA ILE A 24 -5.86 -33.12 -5.30
C ILE A 24 -5.98 -32.01 -4.24
N ALA A 25 -6.78 -32.24 -3.19
CA ALA A 25 -6.94 -31.29 -2.11
C ALA A 25 -5.65 -31.10 -1.31
N VAL A 26 -4.90 -32.18 -1.03
CA VAL A 26 -3.61 -32.12 -0.35
C VAL A 26 -2.59 -31.33 -1.19
N PHE A 27 -2.53 -31.56 -2.50
CA PHE A 27 -1.62 -30.82 -3.37
C PHE A 27 -1.98 -29.33 -3.44
N SER A 28 -3.27 -29.00 -3.56
CA SER A 28 -3.76 -27.62 -3.56
C SER A 28 -3.46 -26.90 -2.24
N ALA A 29 -3.65 -27.58 -1.11
CA ALA A 29 -3.33 -27.04 0.21
C ALA A 29 -1.82 -26.80 0.38
N GLY A 30 -0.98 -27.72 -0.11
CA GLY A 30 0.48 -27.54 -0.13
C GLY A 30 0.90 -26.31 -0.95
N TRP A 31 0.29 -26.09 -2.11
CA TRP A 31 0.53 -24.91 -2.94
C TRP A 31 0.13 -23.61 -2.23
N LEU A 32 -1.04 -23.60 -1.57
CA LEU A 32 -1.51 -22.44 -0.80
C LEU A 32 -0.55 -22.06 0.32
N ILE A 33 -0.05 -23.04 1.08
CA ILE A 33 0.95 -22.82 2.15
C ILE A 33 2.23 -22.20 1.59
N LEU A 34 2.68 -22.64 0.42
CA LEU A 34 3.88 -22.10 -0.21
C LEU A 34 3.69 -20.64 -0.66
N THR A 35 2.53 -20.32 -1.25
CA THR A 35 2.21 -18.94 -1.62
C THR A 35 2.04 -18.03 -0.41
N ASP A 36 1.46 -18.54 0.68
CA ASP A 36 1.28 -17.82 1.94
C ASP A 36 2.62 -17.49 2.59
N LEU A 37 3.57 -18.43 2.57
CA LEU A 37 4.93 -18.20 3.06
C LEU A 37 5.67 -17.11 2.30
N PHE A 38 5.48 -17.01 0.98
CA PHE A 38 6.06 -15.93 0.17
C PHE A 38 5.45 -14.57 0.52
N CYS A 39 4.11 -14.50 0.67
CA CYS A 39 3.43 -13.29 1.11
C CYS A 39 3.91 -12.84 2.49
N TRP A 40 4.07 -13.77 3.43
CA TRP A 40 4.60 -13.50 4.76
C TRP A 40 6.04 -12.93 4.72
N GLY A 41 6.91 -13.50 3.88
CA GLY A 41 8.26 -12.98 3.69
C GLY A 41 8.29 -11.55 3.13
N PHE A 42 7.40 -11.26 2.16
CA PHE A 42 7.26 -9.92 1.59
C PHE A 42 6.70 -8.90 2.60
N GLU A 43 5.72 -9.30 3.41
CA GLU A 43 5.20 -8.49 4.51
C GLU A 43 6.26 -8.18 5.56
N GLY A 44 7.16 -9.14 5.85
CA GLY A 44 8.31 -8.93 6.70
C GLY A 44 9.23 -7.80 6.21
N ILE A 45 9.51 -7.75 4.89
CA ILE A 45 10.32 -6.68 4.29
C ILE A 45 9.60 -5.31 4.42
N LEU A 46 8.29 -5.28 4.16
CA LEU A 46 7.52 -4.04 4.29
C LEU A 46 7.46 -3.54 5.74
N THR A 47 7.37 -4.45 6.71
CA THR A 47 7.39 -4.11 8.14
C THR A 47 8.73 -3.51 8.56
N VAL A 48 9.84 -4.04 8.06
CA VAL A 48 11.18 -3.47 8.28
C VAL A 48 11.30 -2.08 7.67
N LEU A 49 10.77 -1.87 6.46
CA LEU A 49 10.71 -0.56 5.82
C LEU A 49 9.89 0.45 6.64
N GLN A 50 8.73 0.04 7.16
CA GLN A 50 7.91 0.87 8.04
C GLN A 50 8.68 1.25 9.30
N PHE A 51 9.34 0.29 9.95
CA PHE A 51 10.17 0.56 11.12
C PHE A 51 11.28 1.59 10.84
N VAL A 52 11.93 1.52 9.67
CA VAL A 52 12.93 2.51 9.26
C VAL A 52 12.28 3.89 9.08
N LEU A 53 11.13 3.97 8.42
CA LEU A 53 10.42 5.24 8.21
C LEU A 53 9.95 5.86 9.53
N ASP A 54 9.47 5.05 10.47
CA ASP A 54 9.06 5.50 11.81
C ASP A 54 10.26 5.91 12.66
N SER A 55 11.44 5.35 12.40
CA SER A 55 12.69 5.71 13.08
C SER A 55 13.32 7.02 12.58
N LEU A 56 12.90 7.52 11.41
CA LEU A 56 13.30 8.85 10.98
C LEU A 56 12.70 9.87 11.97
N PRO A 57 13.44 10.90 12.39
CA PRO A 57 12.96 11.87 13.36
C PRO A 57 11.90 12.76 12.70
N GLY A 58 10.67 12.25 12.58
CA GLY A 58 9.51 12.77 11.86
C GLY A 58 9.64 14.18 11.27
N GLN A 59 8.93 15.14 11.83
CA GLN A 59 8.94 16.55 11.39
C GLN A 59 10.30 17.22 11.56
N GLN A 60 11.20 16.68 12.39
CA GLN A 60 12.55 17.21 12.59
C GLN A 60 13.49 16.94 11.41
N ALA A 61 13.35 15.80 10.72
CA ALA A 61 14.13 15.47 9.52
C ALA A 61 13.85 16.45 8.37
N PHE A 62 12.64 17.00 8.32
CA PHE A 62 12.22 18.00 7.32
C PHE A 62 12.43 19.46 7.77
N GLN A 63 13.03 19.71 8.95
CA GLN A 63 13.28 21.09 9.41
C GLN A 63 14.24 21.85 8.49
N GLY A 64 15.24 21.17 7.93
CA GLY A 64 16.13 21.74 6.91
C GLY A 64 15.45 22.03 5.57
N LEU A 65 14.22 21.56 5.37
CA LEU A 65 13.40 21.84 4.19
C LEU A 65 12.27 22.83 4.49
N ASN A 66 12.21 23.41 5.70
CA ASN A 66 11.20 24.39 6.06
C ASN A 66 11.54 25.75 5.43
N PRO A 67 10.83 26.18 4.37
CA PRO A 67 11.14 27.44 3.69
C PRO A 67 11.00 28.65 4.62
N GLY A 68 10.12 28.55 5.64
CA GLY A 68 9.89 29.60 6.62
C GLY A 68 11.12 29.93 7.47
N GLN A 69 11.98 28.96 7.76
CA GLN A 69 13.25 29.25 8.46
C GLN A 69 14.20 30.07 7.60
N TYR A 70 14.24 29.81 6.29
CA TYR A 70 15.04 30.59 5.35
C TYR A 70 14.50 32.01 5.19
N PHE A 71 13.18 32.20 5.12
CA PHE A 71 12.56 33.54 5.11
C PHE A 71 12.82 34.34 6.39
N ALA A 72 12.81 33.67 7.55
CA ALA A 72 13.10 34.33 8.83
C ALA A 72 14.59 34.71 8.99
N SER A 73 15.49 34.06 8.26
CA SER A 73 16.93 34.36 8.25
C SER A 73 17.34 35.48 7.28
N MET A 74 16.41 36.00 6.47
CA MET A 74 16.69 37.07 5.50
C MET A 74 16.77 38.45 6.16
N PRO A 75 17.56 39.39 5.60
CA PRO A 75 17.65 40.76 6.11
C PRO A 75 16.26 41.45 6.19
N PRO A 76 16.01 42.28 7.22
CA PRO A 76 14.71 42.92 7.45
C PRO A 76 14.19 43.75 6.27
N GLU A 77 15.09 44.36 5.51
CA GLU A 77 14.76 45.17 4.33
C GLU A 77 14.14 44.32 3.22
N VAL A 78 14.65 43.10 3.04
CA VAL A 78 14.13 42.15 2.05
C VAL A 78 12.77 41.62 2.47
N VAL A 79 12.58 41.29 3.75
CA VAL A 79 11.30 40.81 4.29
C VAL A 79 10.20 41.88 4.15
N ASN A 80 10.54 43.16 4.37
CA ASN A 80 9.61 44.27 4.17
C ASN A 80 9.17 44.40 2.70
N MET A 81 10.11 44.30 1.75
CA MET A 81 9.78 44.34 0.32
C MET A 81 8.95 43.13 -0.12
N LEU A 82 9.24 41.94 0.42
CA LEU A 82 8.45 40.73 0.19
C LEU A 82 6.99 40.86 0.68
N GLY A 83 6.79 41.58 1.79
CA GLY A 83 5.45 41.93 2.29
C GLY A 83 4.70 42.90 1.38
N MET A 84 5.38 43.90 0.83
CA MET A 84 4.78 44.88 -0.08
C MET A 84 4.36 44.27 -1.41
N ILE A 85 5.13 43.32 -1.95
CA ILE A 85 4.80 42.61 -3.19
C ILE A 85 3.82 41.45 -2.98
N ARG A 86 3.34 41.24 -1.75
CA ARG A 86 2.34 40.20 -1.41
C ARG A 86 2.79 38.79 -1.78
N LEU A 87 4.08 38.52 -1.61
CA LEU A 87 4.67 37.22 -1.95
C LEU A 87 4.03 36.09 -1.13
N GLY A 88 3.66 36.37 0.13
CA GLY A 88 3.00 35.42 1.02
C GLY A 88 1.63 34.97 0.50
N GLU A 89 0.78 35.89 0.06
CA GLU A 89 -0.52 35.53 -0.53
C GLU A 89 -0.35 34.79 -1.86
N GLY A 90 0.64 35.18 -2.69
CA GLY A 90 0.95 34.47 -3.93
C GLY A 90 1.36 33.01 -3.69
N LEU A 91 2.25 32.77 -2.72
CA LEU A 91 2.67 31.42 -2.32
C LEU A 91 1.51 30.61 -1.73
N ALA A 92 0.63 31.24 -0.94
CA ALA A 92 -0.55 30.58 -0.39
C ALA A 92 -1.50 30.08 -1.48
N ILE A 93 -1.72 30.86 -2.54
CA ILE A 93 -2.53 30.45 -3.70
C ILE A 93 -1.89 29.25 -4.43
N ILE A 94 -0.58 29.28 -4.64
CA ILE A 94 0.16 28.18 -5.29
C ILE A 94 0.06 26.90 -4.45
N LEU A 95 0.27 27.00 -3.12
CA LEU A 95 0.14 25.86 -2.21
C LEU A 95 -1.28 25.32 -2.16
N ALA A 96 -2.30 26.19 -2.16
CA ALA A 96 -3.69 25.77 -2.23
C ALA A 96 -3.99 25.03 -3.55
N ALA A 97 -3.48 25.51 -4.67
CA ALA A 97 -3.64 24.84 -5.97
C ALA A 97 -2.94 23.47 -6.02
N ILE A 98 -1.73 23.35 -5.47
CA ILE A 98 -1.02 22.06 -5.34
C ILE A 98 -1.80 21.11 -4.42
N GLY A 99 -2.32 21.62 -3.30
CA GLY A 99 -3.15 20.84 -2.37
C GLY A 99 -4.39 20.28 -3.05
N ILE A 100 -5.12 21.11 -3.81
CA ILE A 100 -6.26 20.67 -4.62
C ILE A 100 -5.83 19.60 -5.62
N LYS A 101 -4.67 19.76 -6.28
CA LYS A 101 -4.15 18.79 -7.23
C LYS A 101 -3.87 17.43 -6.58
N LEU A 102 -3.28 17.40 -5.39
CA LEU A 102 -3.03 16.16 -4.63
C LEU A 102 -4.34 15.50 -4.17
N VAL A 103 -5.32 16.29 -3.73
CA VAL A 103 -6.64 15.77 -3.35
C VAL A 103 -7.37 15.15 -4.55
N LEU A 104 -7.33 15.82 -5.71
CA LEU A 104 -7.93 15.30 -6.94
C LEU A 104 -7.22 14.05 -7.48
N GLN A 105 -5.93 13.85 -7.17
CA GLN A 105 -5.18 12.64 -7.52
C GLN A 105 -5.61 11.40 -6.71
N VAL A 106 -6.26 11.58 -5.56
CA VAL A 106 -6.87 10.49 -4.78
C VAL A 106 -8.17 10.00 -5.43
N ILE A 107 -8.88 10.89 -6.13
CA ILE A 107 -10.04 10.54 -6.94
C ILE A 107 -9.51 9.91 -8.25
N PRO A 108 -9.99 8.71 -8.63
CA PRO A 108 -9.36 7.87 -9.66
C PRO A 108 -9.33 8.42 -11.09
N PHE A 109 -9.71 9.69 -11.32
CA PHE A 109 -9.73 10.32 -12.65
C PHE A 109 -8.49 11.16 -12.98
N THR A 110 -7.48 11.26 -12.08
CA THR A 110 -6.17 11.86 -12.40
C THR A 110 -4.99 11.07 -11.78
N ARG A 111 -5.16 9.74 -11.69
CA ARG A 111 -4.32 8.81 -10.93
C ARG A 111 -2.81 9.03 -11.20
N LEU A 112 -2.00 8.96 -10.14
CA LEU A 112 -0.54 8.78 -10.20
C LEU A 112 -0.14 7.37 -10.72
N GLY A 113 -0.79 6.87 -11.77
CA GLY A 113 -0.54 5.53 -12.31
C GLY A 113 -1.80 4.79 -12.75
N SER A 114 -2.61 5.40 -13.63
CA SER A 114 -3.45 4.70 -14.60
C SER A 114 -3.51 5.53 -15.88
#